data_AF-A0A9P8AWB7-F1
#
_entry.id   AF-A0A9P8AWB7-F1
#
_cell.length_a   1.000
_cell.length_b   1.000
_cell.length_c   1.000
_cell.angle_alpha   90.00
_cell.angle_beta   90.00
_cell.angle_gamma   90.00
#
_symmetry.space_group_name_H-M   'P 1'
#
loop_
_entity.id
_entity.type
_entity.pdbx_description
1 polymer ?
#
loop_
_entity_poly.entity_id
_entity_poly.type
_entity_poly.pdbx_seq_one_letter_code
_entity_poly.pdbx_strand_id
1 'polypeptide(L)'
;MTPDKIHAFQTASQYAVFNGLALLLVSMHPRFAFHPFTGPAIATGGLLFSGSIFALTLNSKLKPLGPITPLGGVFLIAGYLSLAI
;
A
#
# COMPACT_ATOMS: atom_id res chain seq x y z
N MET A 1 -21.53 -5.31 -8.57
CA MET A 1 -20.62 -4.29 -7.99
C MET A 1 -21.36 -2.96 -8.04
N THR A 2 -21.54 -2.26 -6.91
CA THR A 2 -22.12 -0.91 -6.93
C THR A 2 -21.10 0.09 -7.52
N PRO A 3 -21.52 1.25 -8.02
CA PRO A 3 -20.61 2.28 -8.51
C PRO A 3 -19.50 2.62 -7.50
N ASP A 4 -19.83 2.71 -6.22
CA ASP A 4 -18.86 2.96 -5.14
C ASP A 4 -17.80 1.87 -5.02
N LYS A 5 -18.17 0.60 -5.22
CA LYS A 5 -17.22 -0.53 -5.18
C LYS A 5 -16.30 -0.53 -6.39
N ILE A 6 -16.78 -0.12 -7.56
CA ILE A 6 -15.95 0.04 -8.76
C ILE A 6 -14.93 1.15 -8.51
N HIS A 7 -15.37 2.28 -7.97
CA HIS A 7 -14.49 3.40 -7.65
C HIS A 7 -13.44 3.00 -6.60
N ALA A 8 -13.84 2.33 -5.52
CA ALA A 8 -12.91 1.83 -4.51
C ALA A 8 -11.90 0.80 -5.07
N PHE A 9 -12.33 -0.07 -5.99
CA PHE A 9 -11.42 -1.02 -6.66
C PHE A 9 -10.38 -0.28 -7.54
N GLN A 10 -10.81 0.76 -8.26
CA GLN A 10 -9.91 1.62 -9.03
C GLN A 10 -8.91 2.34 -8.12
N THR A 11 -9.37 2.87 -6.98
CA THR A 11 -8.49 3.47 -5.96
C THR A 11 -7.46 2.45 -5.48
N ALA A 12 -7.86 1.26 -5.05
CA ALA A 12 -6.95 0.20 -4.61
C ALA A 12 -5.87 -0.13 -5.66
N SER A 13 -6.29 -0.19 -6.93
CA SER A 13 -5.43 -0.48 -8.08
C SER A 13 -4.41 0.64 -8.32
N GLN A 14 -4.84 1.90 -8.28
CA GLN A 14 -3.96 3.06 -8.39
C GLN A 14 -2.89 3.05 -7.28
N TYR A 15 -3.30 2.86 -6.03
CA TYR A 15 -2.35 2.77 -4.91
C TYR A 15 -1.38 1.60 -5.06
N ALA A 16 -1.83 0.44 -5.56
CA ALA A 16 -0.95 -0.71 -5.77
C ALA A 16 0.12 -0.41 -6.84
N VAL A 17 -0.28 0.24 -7.94
CA VAL A 17 0.61 0.65 -9.01
C VAL A 17 1.62 1.69 -8.51
N PHE A 18 1.17 2.74 -7.82
CA PHE A 18 2.07 3.78 -7.30
C PHE A 18 3.09 3.23 -6.29
N ASN A 19 2.68 2.34 -5.38
CA ASN A 19 3.61 1.70 -4.46
C ASN A 19 4.58 0.75 -5.17
N GLY A 20 4.11 0.01 -6.19
CA GLY A 20 4.98 -0.82 -7.02
C GLY A 20 6.03 0.00 -7.78
N LEU A 21 5.63 1.14 -8.35
CA LEU A 21 6.55 2.09 -8.99
C LEU A 21 7.53 2.70 -7.98
N ALA A 22 7.07 3.06 -6.78
CA ALA A 22 7.94 3.55 -5.73
C ALA A 22 9.00 2.49 -5.35
N LEU A 23 8.60 1.22 -5.16
CA LEU A 23 9.54 0.13 -4.89
C LEU A 23 10.55 -0.09 -6.03
N LEU A 24 10.12 0.02 -7.28
CA LEU A 24 11.01 -0.06 -8.43
C LEU A 24 12.06 1.06 -8.40
N LEU A 25 11.66 2.29 -8.11
CA LEU A 25 12.58 3.41 -7.99
C LEU A 25 13.53 3.25 -6.80
N VAL A 26 13.02 2.77 -5.66
CA VAL A 26 13.82 2.50 -4.45
C VAL A 26 14.87 1.43 -4.71
N SER A 27 14.52 0.34 -5.42
CA SER A 27 15.47 -0.74 -5.73
C SER A 27 16.58 -0.33 -6.70
N MET A 28 16.35 0.73 -7.50
CA MET A 28 17.36 1.31 -8.40
C MET A 28 18.26 2.34 -7.71
N HIS A 29 17.92 2.81 -6.51
CA HIS A 29 18.66 3.86 -5.82
C HIS A 29 19.83 3.28 -4.99
N PRO A 30 21.09 3.66 -5.22
CA PRO A 30 22.26 3.02 -4.58
C PRO A 30 22.22 2.99 -3.04
N ARG A 31 21.68 4.04 -2.43
CA ARG A 31 21.53 4.16 -0.97
C ARG A 31 20.37 3.34 -0.41
N PHE A 32 19.27 3.22 -1.17
CA PHE A 32 18.01 2.70 -0.63
C PHE A 32 17.66 1.30 -1.13
N ALA A 33 18.33 0.82 -2.19
CA ALA A 33 18.11 -0.49 -2.78
C ALA A 33 18.24 -1.64 -1.77
N PHE A 34 19.16 -1.50 -0.81
CA PHE A 34 19.40 -2.46 0.26
C PHE A 34 19.03 -1.92 1.64
N HIS A 35 18.28 -0.82 1.72
CA HIS A 35 17.90 -0.24 3.00
C HIS A 35 16.93 -1.20 3.72
N PRO A 36 17.27 -1.69 4.93
CA PRO A 36 16.57 -2.80 5.56
C PRO A 36 15.12 -2.46 5.95
N PHE A 37 14.78 -1.17 6.00
CA PHE A 37 13.46 -0.71 6.42
C PHE A 37 12.61 -0.18 5.27
N THR A 38 13.20 0.55 4.31
CA THR A 38 12.45 1.33 3.32
C THR A 38 11.63 0.45 2.37
N GLY A 39 12.29 -0.53 1.75
CA GLY A 39 11.64 -1.47 0.84
C GLY A 39 10.55 -2.28 1.54
N PRO A 40 10.85 -2.97 2.66
CA PRO A 40 9.85 -3.72 3.41
C PRO A 40 8.68 -2.87 3.90
N ALA A 41 8.91 -1.65 4.41
CA ALA A 41 7.84 -0.78 4.89
C ALA A 41 6.89 -0.33 3.76
N ILE A 42 7.43 0.08 2.60
CA ILE A 42 6.60 0.47 1.44
C ILE A 42 5.86 -0.75 0.89
N ALA A 43 6.51 -1.92 0.81
CA ALA A 43 5.88 -3.15 0.31
C ALA A 43 4.76 -3.63 1.22
N THR A 44 5.02 -3.79 2.52
CA THR A 44 4.01 -4.23 3.49
C THR A 44 2.91 -3.20 3.63
N GLY A 45 3.24 -1.91 3.71
CA GLY A 45 2.25 -0.83 3.77
C GLY A 45 1.35 -0.79 2.55
N GLY A 46 1.92 -0.87 1.34
CA GLY A 46 1.17 -0.89 0.07
C GLY A 46 0.29 -2.12 -0.06
N LEU A 47 0.80 -3.31 0.31
CA LEU A 47 0.02 -4.56 0.31
C LEU A 47 -1.14 -4.51 1.30
N LEU A 48 -0.91 -4.06 2.54
CA LEU A 48 -1.97 -3.96 3.54
C LEU A 48 -3.02 -2.91 3.15
N PHE A 49 -2.58 -1.76 2.64
CA PHE A 49 -3.47 -0.67 2.25
C PHE A 49 -4.34 -1.07 1.05
N SER A 50 -3.73 -1.32 -0.12
CA SER A 50 -4.47 -1.70 -1.33
C SER A 50 -5.18 -3.05 -1.18
N GLY A 51 -4.53 -4.03 -0.54
CA GLY A 51 -5.12 -5.35 -0.28
C GLY A 51 -6.36 -5.29 0.59
N SER A 52 -6.40 -4.42 1.60
CA SER A 52 -7.61 -4.22 2.42
C SER A 52 -8.78 -3.67 1.61
N ILE A 53 -8.53 -2.70 0.71
CA ILE A 53 -9.57 -2.14 -0.16
C ILE A 53 -10.05 -3.19 -1.17
N PHE A 54 -9.15 -3.99 -1.76
CA PHE A 54 -9.54 -5.12 -2.60
C PHE A 54 -10.39 -6.14 -1.84
N ALA A 55 -10.01 -6.50 -0.61
CA ALA A 55 -10.77 -7.43 0.21
C ALA A 55 -12.19 -6.90 0.53
N LEU A 56 -12.32 -5.62 0.89
CA LEU A 56 -13.60 -4.98 1.20
C LEU A 56 -14.51 -4.81 -0.02
N THR A 57 -13.93 -4.55 -1.19
CA THR A 57 -14.68 -4.41 -2.45
C THR A 57 -15.21 -5.75 -2.96
N LEU A 58 -14.38 -6.80 -2.90
CA LEU A 58 -14.72 -8.16 -3.33
C LEU A 58 -15.63 -8.89 -2.35
N ASN A 59 -15.42 -8.71 -1.04
CA ASN A 59 -16.21 -9.39 -0.01
C ASN A 59 -16.63 -8.45 1.11
N SER A 60 -17.90 -8.05 1.10
CA SER A 60 -18.45 -7.13 2.11
C SER A 60 -18.61 -7.73 3.51
N LYS A 61 -18.45 -9.05 3.68
CA LYS A 61 -18.39 -9.68 5.01
C LYS A 61 -17.05 -9.44 5.72
N LEU A 62 -16.05 -8.94 4.99
CA LEU A 62 -14.74 -8.58 5.51
C LEU A 62 -14.67 -7.14 6.04
N LYS A 63 -15.81 -6.44 6.20
CA LYS A 63 -15.90 -5.11 6.86
C LYS A 63 -15.08 -4.96 8.16
N PRO A 64 -14.96 -5.96 9.06
CA PRO A 64 -14.08 -5.85 10.22
C PRO A 64 -12.57 -5.79 9.90
N LEU A 65 -12.13 -5.94 8.65
CA LEU A 65 -10.75 -5.60 8.21
C LEU A 65 -10.51 -4.09 8.07
N GLY A 66 -11.52 -3.24 8.22
CA GLY A 66 -11.36 -1.77 8.21
C GLY A 66 -10.23 -1.22 9.10
N PRO A 67 -9.92 -1.78 10.28
CA PRO A 67 -8.79 -1.38 11.13
C PRO A 67 -7.40 -1.76 10.59
N ILE A 68 -7.29 -2.63 9.57
CA ILE A 68 -6.01 -2.98 8.93
C ILE A 68 -5.59 -1.88 7.94
N THR A 69 -6.55 -1.16 7.35
CA THR A 69 -6.30 -0.04 6.44
C THR A 69 -5.47 1.10 7.07
N PRO A 70 -5.76 1.59 8.30
CA PRO A 70 -4.91 2.60 8.96
C PRO A 70 -3.51 2.06 9.29
N LEU A 71 -3.36 0.76 9.59
CA LEU A 71 -2.04 0.16 9.83
C LEU A 71 -1.17 0.18 8.57
N GLY A 72 -1.72 -0.17 7.41
CA GLY A 72 -1.03 -0.06 6.12
C GLY A 72 -0.58 1.37 5.82
N GLY A 73 -1.43 2.36 6.13
CA GLY A 73 -1.09 3.78 6.00
C GLY A 73 0.10 4.21 6.88
N VAL A 74 0.18 3.73 8.13
CA VAL A 74 1.32 4.00 9.03
C VAL A 74 2.63 3.44 8.46
N PHE A 75 2.63 2.20 7.96
CA PHE A 75 3.80 1.62 7.32
C PHE A 75 4.23 2.38 6.07
N LEU A 76 3.28 2.86 5.26
CA LEU A 76 3.58 3.69 4.10
C LEU A 76 4.24 5.02 4.51
N ILE A 77 3.67 5.73 5.48
CA ILE A 77 4.23 6.99 5.98
C ILE A 77 5.65 6.76 6.52
N ALA A 78 5.87 5.72 7.33
CA ALA A 78 7.19 5.39 7.85
C ALA A 78 8.18 5.04 6.73
N GLY A 79 7.76 4.26 5.72
CA GLY A 79 8.57 3.91 4.56
C GLY A 79 8.99 5.14 3.75
N TYR A 80 8.06 6.05 3.46
CA TYR A 80 8.38 7.29 2.74
C TYR A 80 9.22 8.26 3.57
N LEU A 81 8.99 8.38 4.88
CA LEU A 81 9.83 9.20 5.76
C LEU A 81 11.27 8.68 5.83
N SER A 82 11.46 7.35 5.76
CA SER A 82 12.80 6.77 5.74
C SER A 82 13.62 7.14 4.49
N LEU A 83 12.97 7.55 3.39
CA LEU A 83 13.67 8.08 2.21
C LEU A 83 14.23 9.49 2.45
N ALA A 84 13.75 10.21 3.46
CA ALA A 84 14.22 11.56 3.78
C ALA A 84 15.46 11.56 4.70
N ILE A 85 15.92 10.40 5.17
CA ILE A 85 17.00 10.24 6.16
C ILE A 85 18.22 9.56 5.53
#